data_AF-A0A7D9E7T2-F1
#
_entry.id   AF-A0A7D9E7T2-F1
#
_cell.length_a   1.000
_cell.length_b   1.000
_cell.length_c   1.000
_cell.angle_alpha   90.00
_cell.angle_beta   90.00
_cell.angle_gamma   90.00
#
_symmetry.space_group_name_H-M   'P 1'
#
loop_
_entity.id
_entity.type
_entity.pdbx_description
1 polymer ?
#
loop_
_entity_poly.entity_id
_entity_poly.type
_entity_poly.pdbx_seq_one_letter_code
_entity_poly.pdbx_strand_id
1 'polypeptide(L)'
;QACEHPPSRELESQLPVSQQQPPQIKVSGKKGLGLCDVKMPAKMKARGRPKGIGQTAIGVPKKSKDANLPTPYAKKCREDKTRLILHWFIDNHTAESAISKEQMITEKELKANKDISFACLDENIEIARIKPYFTAAGWSAVLKSVKELKKTNHVLLYLQERIRRRSVEL
;
A
#
# COMPACT_ATOMS: atom_id res chain seq x y z
N GLN A 1 -5.87 -13.86 50.86
CA GLN A 1 -6.49 -12.60 51.31
C GLN A 1 -6.96 -11.91 50.03
N ALA A 2 -8.13 -12.22 49.46
CA ALA A 2 -9.48 -12.05 50.01
C ALA A 2 -9.67 -10.66 50.62
N CYS A 3 -10.67 -9.95 50.06
CA CYS A 3 -11.55 -8.95 50.68
C CYS A 3 -11.60 -7.62 49.92
N GLU A 4 -12.72 -6.95 49.63
CA GLU A 4 -14.16 -7.25 49.58
C GLU A 4 -14.81 -6.03 48.86
N HIS A 5 -15.86 -6.25 48.05
CA HIS A 5 -16.97 -5.28 47.94
C HIS A 5 -17.80 -5.41 49.22
N PRO A 6 -18.42 -4.35 49.80
CA PRO A 6 -19.76 -3.89 49.35
C PRO A 6 -20.11 -2.44 49.84
N PRO A 7 -21.37 -2.01 50.07
CA PRO A 7 -22.59 -1.99 49.24
C PRO A 7 -23.27 -0.60 49.12
N SER A 8 -24.26 -0.56 48.23
CA SER A 8 -25.45 0.30 48.04
C SER A 8 -25.87 1.33 49.10
N ARG A 9 -26.44 2.46 48.63
CA ARG A 9 -27.62 3.08 49.25
C ARG A 9 -28.44 3.95 48.29
N GLU A 10 -29.66 3.50 48.01
CA GLU A 10 -30.79 4.25 47.44
C GLU A 10 -31.53 5.05 48.55
N LEU A 11 -32.56 5.80 48.10
CA LEU A 11 -33.64 6.53 48.82
C LEU A 11 -33.28 8.00 49.11
N GLU A 12 -34.12 9.01 48.88
CA GLU A 12 -35.53 9.18 48.48
C GLU A 12 -35.71 10.70 48.29
N SER A 13 -36.54 11.26 47.41
CA SER A 13 -37.94 11.71 47.68
C SER A 13 -38.19 12.93 46.75
N GLN A 14 -39.10 12.84 45.79
CA GLN A 14 -40.51 13.32 45.80
C GLN A 14 -40.75 14.86 45.80
N LEU A 15 -41.18 15.34 44.61
CA LEU A 15 -42.31 16.26 44.30
C LEU A 15 -42.26 17.75 44.73
N PRO A 16 -43.18 18.62 44.24
CA PRO A 16 -43.59 18.89 42.86
C PRO A 16 -43.58 20.42 42.55
N VAL A 17 -43.62 20.84 41.27
CA VAL A 17 -43.85 22.27 40.93
C VAL A 17 -44.94 22.41 39.88
N SER A 18 -45.98 23.16 40.24
CA SER A 18 -47.11 23.55 39.38
C SER A 18 -47.18 25.08 39.29
N GLN A 19 -47.26 25.57 38.04
CA GLN A 19 -47.93 26.78 37.51
C GLN A 19 -47.49 28.20 37.99
N GLN A 20 -47.10 29.10 37.07
CA GLN A 20 -47.97 29.99 36.27
C GLN A 20 -47.15 30.86 35.27
N GLN A 21 -47.79 31.27 34.16
CA GLN A 21 -47.23 31.84 32.92
C GLN A 21 -46.93 33.36 32.96
N PRO A 22 -46.10 33.86 32.02
CA PRO A 22 -46.30 35.18 31.40
C PRO A 22 -46.79 35.08 29.94
N PRO A 23 -47.42 36.15 29.43
CA PRO A 23 -48.34 36.11 28.30
C PRO A 23 -47.67 36.17 26.92
N GLN A 24 -48.47 35.71 25.96
CA GLN A 24 -48.19 35.54 24.54
C GLN A 24 -47.94 36.87 23.81
N ILE A 25 -46.89 36.91 22.96
CA ILE A 25 -46.83 37.81 21.81
C ILE A 25 -46.60 36.95 20.56
N LYS A 26 -47.61 36.96 19.68
CA LYS A 26 -47.59 36.34 18.36
C LYS A 26 -46.62 37.08 17.46
N VAL A 27 -45.62 36.39 16.94
CA VAL A 27 -44.90 36.83 15.73
C VAL A 27 -45.05 35.74 14.69
N SER A 28 -45.84 36.07 13.67
CA SER A 28 -45.94 35.35 12.41
C SER A 28 -44.55 35.25 11.77
N GLY A 29 -43.93 34.07 11.83
CA GLY A 29 -42.63 33.82 11.22
C GLY A 29 -42.56 32.38 10.72
N LYS A 30 -42.49 32.24 9.39
CA LYS A 30 -42.24 31.03 8.57
C LYS A 30 -41.95 29.74 9.36
N LYS A 31 -42.84 28.74 9.22
CA LYS A 31 -42.58 27.37 9.66
C LYS A 31 -41.28 26.87 9.02
N GLY A 32 -40.24 26.72 9.82
CA GLY A 32 -39.06 25.96 9.44
C GLY A 32 -39.48 24.51 9.21
N LEU A 33 -39.30 24.03 7.98
CA LEU A 33 -39.35 22.60 7.69
C LEU A 33 -38.19 21.96 8.43
N GLY A 34 -38.48 21.23 9.51
CA GLY A 34 -37.51 20.36 10.15
C GLY A 34 -36.97 19.37 9.12
N LEU A 35 -35.65 19.18 9.10
CA LEU A 35 -34.96 18.26 8.18
C LEU A 35 -35.46 16.79 8.27
N CYS A 36 -36.28 16.49 9.28
CA CYS A 36 -36.89 15.19 9.54
C CYS A 36 -38.02 14.81 8.57
N ASP A 37 -38.67 15.79 7.92
CA ASP A 37 -39.84 15.56 7.04
C ASP A 37 -39.49 15.59 5.54
N VAL A 38 -38.22 15.75 5.18
CA VAL A 38 -37.78 15.70 3.78
C VAL A 38 -37.49 14.25 3.39
N LYS A 39 -38.54 13.54 2.96
CA LYS A 39 -38.40 12.18 2.44
C LYS A 39 -37.80 12.23 1.03
N MET A 40 -36.52 11.85 0.91
CA MET A 40 -35.87 11.75 -0.39
C MET A 40 -36.59 10.71 -1.26
N PRO A 41 -36.87 11.02 -2.55
CA PRO A 41 -37.45 10.04 -3.45
C PRO A 41 -36.55 8.81 -3.55
N ALA A 42 -37.17 7.64 -3.66
CA ALA A 42 -36.45 6.38 -3.80
C ALA A 42 -35.47 6.45 -4.99
N LYS A 43 -34.26 5.91 -4.82
CA LYS A 43 -33.25 5.85 -5.88
C LYS A 43 -33.89 5.30 -7.16
N MET A 44 -33.99 6.15 -8.18
CA MET A 44 -34.52 5.78 -9.48
C MET A 44 -33.66 4.67 -10.07
N LYS A 45 -34.28 3.55 -10.46
CA LYS A 45 -33.58 2.47 -11.18
C LYS A 45 -32.98 3.07 -12.45
N ALA A 46 -31.72 2.70 -12.75
CA ALA A 46 -31.08 3.14 -13.99
C ALA A 46 -31.96 2.76 -15.18
N ARG A 47 -32.44 3.75 -15.93
CA ARG A 47 -33.20 3.54 -17.18
C ARG A 47 -32.20 3.28 -18.31
N GLY A 48 -32.42 2.22 -19.09
CA GLY A 48 -31.56 1.82 -20.22
C GLY A 48 -31.40 0.30 -20.33
N ARG A 49 -30.66 -0.16 -21.36
CA ARG A 49 -30.30 -1.58 -21.53
C ARG A 49 -29.59 -2.08 -20.27
N PRO A 50 -30.00 -3.22 -19.68
CA PRO A 50 -29.34 -3.77 -18.50
C PRO A 50 -27.85 -3.96 -18.81
N LYS A 51 -26.98 -3.36 -17.98
CA LYS A 51 -25.54 -3.65 -18.04
C LYS A 51 -25.38 -5.09 -17.54
N GLY A 52 -24.92 -5.99 -18.39
CA GLY A 52 -24.45 -7.30 -17.95
C GLY A 52 -23.42 -7.12 -16.83
N ILE A 53 -23.50 -7.94 -15.79
CA ILE A 53 -22.48 -7.95 -14.73
C ILE A 53 -21.12 -8.17 -15.41
N GLY A 54 -20.18 -7.26 -15.17
CA GLY A 54 -18.86 -7.33 -15.80
C GLY A 54 -18.76 -6.81 -17.24
N GLN A 55 -19.79 -6.13 -17.79
CA GLN A 55 -19.72 -5.52 -19.13
C GLN A 55 -19.81 -3.98 -19.09
N THR A 56 -19.21 -3.33 -20.09
CA THR A 56 -19.36 -1.90 -20.37
C THR A 56 -20.73 -1.64 -21.03
N ALA A 57 -21.13 -0.38 -21.18
CA ALA A 57 -22.40 -0.02 -21.82
C ALA A 57 -22.53 -0.54 -23.27
N ILE A 58 -21.40 -0.80 -23.93
CA ILE A 58 -21.30 -1.36 -25.28
C ILE A 58 -21.13 -2.90 -25.30
N GLY A 59 -21.18 -3.58 -24.15
CA GLY A 59 -21.09 -5.05 -24.06
C GLY A 59 -19.67 -5.63 -23.98
N VAL A 60 -18.63 -4.79 -23.91
CA VAL A 60 -17.24 -5.25 -23.79
C VAL A 60 -16.93 -5.62 -22.34
N PRO A 61 -16.15 -6.68 -22.05
CA PRO A 61 -15.75 -7.01 -20.69
C PRO A 61 -15.10 -5.83 -19.97
N LYS A 62 -15.54 -5.55 -18.74
CA LYS A 62 -14.84 -4.65 -17.84
C LYS A 62 -13.50 -5.29 -17.51
N LYS A 63 -12.41 -4.63 -17.90
CA LYS A 63 -11.09 -4.98 -17.40
C LYS A 63 -11.15 -4.91 -15.87
N SER A 64 -10.94 -6.04 -15.20
CA SER A 64 -10.67 -6.06 -13.76
C SER A 64 -9.52 -5.09 -13.53
N LYS A 65 -9.74 -4.08 -12.69
CA LYS A 65 -8.68 -3.11 -12.36
C LYS A 65 -7.49 -3.83 -11.72
N ASP A 66 -7.73 -4.95 -11.05
CA ASP A 66 -6.74 -5.62 -10.21
C ASP A 66 -6.04 -6.80 -10.89
N ALA A 67 -6.65 -7.42 -11.91
CA ALA A 67 -6.08 -8.64 -12.51
C ALA A 67 -4.78 -8.41 -13.30
N ASN A 68 -4.52 -7.18 -13.74
CA ASN A 68 -3.33 -6.84 -14.54
C ASN A 68 -2.36 -5.89 -13.83
N LEU A 69 -2.61 -5.54 -12.57
CA LEU A 69 -1.71 -4.67 -11.82
C LEU A 69 -0.54 -5.48 -11.28
N PRO A 70 0.72 -5.05 -11.50
CA PRO A 70 1.86 -5.71 -10.88
C PRO A 70 1.76 -5.62 -9.35
N THR A 71 1.90 -6.77 -8.69
CA THR A 71 1.90 -6.85 -7.22
C THR A 71 3.12 -6.09 -6.66
N PRO A 72 2.92 -5.09 -5.78
CA PRO A 72 4.01 -4.38 -5.13
C PRO A 72 4.96 -5.35 -4.40
N TYR A 73 6.26 -5.03 -4.37
CA TYR A 73 7.27 -5.88 -3.72
C TYR A 73 6.87 -6.23 -2.28
N ALA A 74 6.41 -5.24 -1.50
CA ALA A 74 5.98 -5.45 -0.11
C ALA A 74 4.94 -6.57 0.04
N LYS A 75 4.03 -6.71 -0.93
CA LYS A 75 2.93 -7.69 -0.94
C LYS A 75 3.29 -9.04 -1.56
N LYS A 76 4.48 -9.19 -2.16
CA LYS A 76 4.94 -10.48 -2.71
C LYS A 76 5.18 -11.52 -1.62
N CYS A 77 4.96 -12.78 -1.94
CA CYS A 77 5.30 -13.89 -1.05
C CYS A 77 6.84 -13.98 -0.90
N ARG A 78 7.30 -14.74 0.09
CA ARG A 78 8.73 -14.84 0.41
C ARG A 78 9.54 -15.40 -0.76
N GLU A 79 9.03 -16.43 -1.44
CA GLU A 79 9.69 -17.09 -2.55
C GLU A 79 9.81 -16.17 -3.77
N ASP A 80 8.74 -15.47 -4.13
CA ASP A 80 8.74 -14.47 -5.20
C ASP A 80 9.74 -13.34 -4.92
N LYS A 81 9.85 -12.89 -3.67
CA LYS A 81 10.84 -11.87 -3.27
C LYS A 81 12.25 -12.37 -3.49
N THR A 82 12.56 -13.59 -3.04
CA THR A 82 13.87 -14.22 -3.22
C THR A 82 14.20 -14.38 -4.71
N ARG A 83 13.27 -14.91 -5.51
CA ARG A 83 13.43 -15.09 -6.95
C ARG A 83 13.67 -13.74 -7.65
N LEU A 84 12.87 -12.73 -7.32
CA LEU A 84 13.04 -11.38 -7.89
C LEU A 84 14.42 -10.80 -7.58
N ILE A 85 14.90 -10.92 -6.33
CA ILE A 85 16.23 -10.42 -5.95
C ILE A 85 17.32 -11.19 -6.70
N LEU A 86 17.23 -12.53 -6.80
CA LEU A 86 18.19 -13.34 -7.55
C LEU A 86 18.30 -12.88 -9.02
N HIS A 87 17.17 -12.64 -9.68
CA HIS A 87 17.16 -12.19 -11.09
C HIS A 87 17.88 -10.86 -11.34
N TRP A 88 18.07 -10.02 -10.33
CA TRP A 88 18.87 -8.80 -10.49
C TRP A 88 20.36 -9.06 -10.63
N PHE A 89 20.86 -10.14 -10.04
CA PHE A 89 22.30 -10.45 -10.01
C PHE A 89 22.71 -11.52 -11.02
N ILE A 90 21.79 -12.38 -11.42
CA ILE A 90 22.07 -13.52 -12.29
C ILE A 90 20.97 -13.71 -13.34
N ASP A 91 21.25 -14.55 -14.32
CA ASP A 91 20.29 -14.90 -15.37
C ASP A 91 19.16 -15.77 -14.86
N ASN A 92 18.04 -15.73 -15.59
CA ASN A 92 16.81 -16.39 -15.16
C ASN A 92 16.97 -17.89 -15.01
N HIS A 93 17.65 -18.52 -15.97
CA HIS A 93 17.91 -19.95 -15.93
C HIS A 93 18.72 -20.34 -14.68
N THR A 94 19.82 -19.64 -14.40
CA THR A 94 20.68 -19.91 -13.23
C THR A 94 19.94 -19.67 -11.92
N ALA A 95 19.06 -18.67 -11.86
CA ALA A 95 18.26 -18.39 -10.67
C ALA A 95 17.28 -19.53 -10.35
N GLU A 96 16.63 -20.08 -11.37
CA GLU A 96 15.75 -21.24 -11.22
C GLU A 96 16.52 -22.47 -10.75
N SER A 97 17.67 -22.78 -11.36
CA SER A 97 18.53 -23.90 -10.94
C SER A 97 19.01 -23.79 -9.49
N ALA A 98 19.37 -22.56 -9.05
CA ALA A 98 19.79 -22.33 -7.67
C ALA A 98 18.64 -22.49 -6.66
N ILE A 99 17.43 -22.07 -7.01
CA ILE A 99 16.24 -22.23 -6.17
C ILE A 99 15.87 -23.71 -6.02
N SER A 100 15.98 -24.48 -7.11
CA SER A 100 15.78 -25.93 -7.14
C SER A 100 16.84 -26.73 -6.38
N LYS A 101 17.86 -26.05 -5.80
CA LYS A 101 18.98 -26.60 -5.02
C LYS A 101 19.93 -27.50 -5.82
N GLU A 102 19.98 -27.35 -7.14
CA GLU A 102 20.86 -28.16 -7.98
C GLU A 102 22.30 -27.64 -7.97
N GLN A 103 22.51 -26.34 -7.75
CA GLN A 103 23.83 -25.72 -7.84
C GLN A 103 23.95 -24.44 -6.99
N MET A 104 25.12 -24.22 -6.39
CA MET A 104 25.46 -22.93 -5.76
C MET A 104 26.03 -21.95 -6.79
N ILE A 105 25.64 -20.69 -6.69
CA ILE A 105 26.03 -19.65 -7.63
C ILE A 105 27.46 -19.19 -7.35
N THR A 106 28.25 -19.08 -8.42
CA THR A 106 29.64 -18.61 -8.38
C THR A 106 29.78 -17.20 -8.95
N GLU A 107 30.95 -16.57 -8.75
CA GLU A 107 31.23 -15.21 -9.26
C GLU A 107 31.12 -15.11 -10.80
N LYS A 108 31.38 -16.20 -11.53
CA LYS A 108 31.33 -16.21 -13.00
C LYS A 108 29.92 -16.09 -13.57
N GLU A 109 28.91 -16.43 -12.76
CA GLU A 109 27.51 -16.44 -13.17
C GLU A 109 26.82 -15.10 -12.84
N LEU A 110 27.53 -14.18 -12.18
CA LEU A 110 27.03 -12.83 -11.94
C LEU A 110 26.98 -12.03 -13.25
N LYS A 111 25.89 -11.29 -13.40
CA LYS A 111 25.76 -10.23 -14.40
C LYS A 111 26.79 -9.14 -14.18
N ALA A 112 27.13 -8.43 -15.26
CA ALA A 112 27.98 -7.25 -15.17
C ALA A 112 27.28 -6.15 -14.34
N ASN A 113 28.06 -5.33 -13.63
CA ASN A 113 27.53 -4.28 -12.74
C ASN A 113 26.60 -3.27 -13.44
N LYS A 114 26.70 -3.14 -14.77
CA LYS A 114 25.84 -2.26 -15.58
C LYS A 114 24.42 -2.83 -15.77
N ASP A 115 24.27 -4.14 -15.72
CA ASP A 115 23.01 -4.85 -15.97
C ASP A 115 22.24 -5.15 -14.68
N ILE A 116 22.88 -4.94 -13.52
CA ILE A 116 22.25 -5.10 -12.22
C ILE A 116 21.26 -3.95 -12.00
N SER A 117 20.04 -4.31 -11.59
CA SER A 117 19.01 -3.31 -11.30
C SER A 117 19.37 -2.43 -10.09
N PHE A 118 19.25 -1.12 -10.23
CA PHE A 118 19.34 -0.17 -9.11
C PHE A 118 18.28 -0.39 -8.04
N ALA A 119 17.21 -1.14 -8.36
CA ALA A 119 16.22 -1.54 -7.38
C ALA A 119 16.88 -2.21 -6.17
N CYS A 120 17.98 -2.96 -6.33
CA CYS A 120 18.66 -3.63 -5.23
C CYS A 120 19.19 -2.69 -4.12
N LEU A 121 19.26 -1.37 -4.38
CA LEU A 121 19.69 -0.36 -3.41
C LEU A 121 18.56 0.15 -2.52
N ASP A 122 17.31 -0.24 -2.75
CA ASP A 122 16.16 0.17 -1.93
C ASP A 122 16.30 -0.36 -0.50
N GLU A 123 16.02 0.49 0.49
CA GLU A 123 16.10 0.17 1.92
C GLU A 123 15.12 -0.93 2.34
N ASN A 124 14.03 -1.11 1.58
CA ASN A 124 13.02 -2.13 1.86
C ASN A 124 13.39 -3.52 1.34
N ILE A 125 14.55 -3.66 0.69
CA ILE A 125 15.00 -4.92 0.10
C ILE A 125 16.07 -5.56 0.98
N GLU A 126 15.79 -6.80 1.38
CA GLU A 126 16.71 -7.59 2.19
C GLU A 126 17.58 -8.49 1.31
N ILE A 127 18.68 -7.94 0.77
CA ILE A 127 19.63 -8.69 -0.09
C ILE A 127 20.24 -9.89 0.66
N ALA A 128 20.38 -9.82 1.98
CA ALA A 128 20.91 -10.92 2.78
C ALA A 128 20.13 -12.24 2.63
N ARG A 129 18.86 -12.19 2.20
CA ARG A 129 18.02 -13.37 1.96
C ARG A 129 18.55 -14.29 0.87
N ILE A 130 19.25 -13.75 -0.12
CA ILE A 130 19.79 -14.55 -1.22
C ILE A 130 21.17 -15.16 -0.91
N LYS A 131 21.81 -14.78 0.20
CA LYS A 131 23.12 -15.30 0.63
C LYS A 131 23.24 -16.84 0.58
N PRO A 132 22.23 -17.64 1.01
CA PRO A 132 22.36 -19.10 1.02
C PRO A 132 22.54 -19.73 -0.37
N TYR A 133 22.17 -19.02 -1.44
CA TYR A 133 22.26 -19.53 -2.81
C TYR A 133 23.64 -19.30 -3.45
N PHE A 134 24.52 -18.54 -2.80
CA PHE A 134 25.84 -18.20 -3.32
C PHE A 134 26.94 -18.93 -2.56
N THR A 135 28.01 -19.25 -3.30
CA THR A 135 29.31 -19.57 -2.72
C THR A 135 29.88 -18.35 -1.98
N ALA A 136 30.83 -18.56 -1.06
CA ALA A 136 31.46 -17.46 -0.31
C ALA A 136 32.13 -16.41 -1.23
N ALA A 137 32.76 -16.87 -2.32
CA ALA A 137 33.33 -16.01 -3.33
C ALA A 137 32.25 -15.24 -4.11
N GLY A 138 31.20 -15.93 -4.58
CA GLY A 138 30.08 -15.30 -5.28
C GLY A 138 29.37 -14.24 -4.43
N TRP A 139 29.14 -14.53 -3.15
CA TRP A 139 28.54 -13.55 -2.22
C TRP A 139 29.42 -12.31 -2.03
N SER A 140 30.73 -12.50 -1.94
CA SER A 140 31.67 -11.38 -1.86
C SER A 140 31.64 -10.51 -3.12
N ALA A 141 31.48 -11.11 -4.30
CA ALA A 141 31.30 -10.40 -5.55
C ALA A 141 30.00 -9.59 -5.56
N VAL A 142 28.86 -10.18 -5.15
CA VAL A 142 27.58 -9.45 -5.01
C VAL A 142 27.73 -8.21 -4.13
N LEU A 143 28.39 -8.34 -2.97
CA LEU A 143 28.60 -7.20 -2.07
C LEU A 143 29.49 -6.11 -2.69
N LYS A 144 30.49 -6.49 -3.50
CA LYS A 144 31.31 -5.52 -4.26
C LYS A 144 30.45 -4.79 -5.30
N SER A 145 29.67 -5.53 -6.09
CA SER A 145 28.76 -4.96 -7.09
C SER A 145 27.78 -3.97 -6.47
N VAL A 146 27.12 -4.32 -5.36
CA VAL A 146 26.18 -3.41 -4.67
C VAL A 146 26.88 -2.13 -4.19
N LYS A 147 28.10 -2.25 -3.64
CA LYS A 147 28.89 -1.07 -3.21
C LYS A 147 29.25 -0.17 -4.39
N GLU A 148 29.63 -0.75 -5.53
CA GLU A 148 29.93 0.00 -6.74
C GLU A 148 28.70 0.69 -7.32
N LEU A 149 27.56 0.00 -7.39
CA LEU A 149 26.29 0.60 -7.83
C LEU A 149 25.90 1.78 -6.95
N LYS A 150 26.08 1.69 -5.62
CA LYS A 150 25.78 2.79 -4.70
C LYS A 150 26.60 4.04 -4.99
N LYS A 151 27.89 3.90 -5.31
CA LYS A 151 28.77 5.02 -5.69
C LYS A 151 28.29 5.67 -6.98
N THR A 152 28.00 4.85 -7.99
CA THR A 152 27.54 5.34 -9.31
C THR A 152 26.19 6.06 -9.19
N ASN A 153 25.25 5.51 -8.42
CA ASN A 153 23.93 6.10 -8.22
C ASN A 153 24.03 7.50 -7.58
N HIS A 154 24.87 7.67 -6.55
CA HIS A 154 25.09 8.97 -5.92
C HIS A 154 25.62 10.03 -6.91
N VAL A 155 26.55 9.64 -7.80
CA VAL A 155 27.07 10.53 -8.84
C VAL A 155 25.99 10.90 -9.84
N LEU A 156 25.15 9.95 -10.27
CA LEU A 156 24.06 10.19 -11.21
C LEU A 156 23.00 11.13 -10.63
N LEU A 157 22.61 10.95 -9.36
CA LEU A 157 21.67 11.85 -8.67
C LEU A 157 22.22 13.28 -8.59
N TYR A 158 23.51 13.43 -8.26
CA TYR A 158 24.17 14.73 -8.24
C TYR A 158 24.17 15.41 -9.63
N LEU A 159 24.49 14.66 -10.69
CA LEU A 159 24.49 15.19 -12.06
C LEU A 159 23.09 15.57 -12.53
N GLN A 160 22.07 14.75 -12.23
CA GLN A 160 20.67 15.07 -12.52
C GLN A 160 20.23 16.35 -11.83
N GLU A 161 20.56 16.52 -10.56
CA GLU A 161 20.21 17.72 -9.79
C GLU A 161 20.92 18.97 -10.36
N ARG A 162 22.18 18.82 -10.81
CA ARG A 162 22.92 19.91 -11.45
C ARG A 162 22.33 20.32 -12.80
N ILE A 163 21.91 19.35 -13.62
CA ILE A 163 21.23 19.63 -14.90
C ILE A 163 19.88 20.31 -14.63
N ARG A 164 19.10 19.79 -13.68
CA ARG A 164 17.79 20.34 -13.30
C ARG A 164 17.91 21.81 -12.91
N ARG A 165 18.93 22.20 -12.14
CA ARG A 165 19.15 23.60 -11.76
C ARG A 165 19.47 24.51 -12.95
N ARG A 166 20.33 24.05 -13.87
CA ARG A 166 20.66 24.81 -15.09
C ARG A 166 19.46 25.00 -16.02
N SER A 167 18.54 24.03 -16.10
CA SER A 167 17.34 24.15 -16.92
C SER A 167 16.29 25.11 -16.38
N VAL A 168 16.40 25.58 -15.14
CA VAL A 168 15.46 26.55 -14.53
C VAL A 168 15.96 28.00 -14.69
N GLU A 169 17.23 28.19 -15.10
CA GLU A 169 17.87 29.50 -15.30
C GLU A 169 17.87 29.99 -16.77
N LEU A 170 17.26 29.22 -17.68
CA LEU A 170 17.10 29.54 -19.11
C LEU A 170 15.60 29.64 -19.46
#